data_AF-A0A1Q9AZQ0-F1
#
_entry.id   AF-A0A1Q9AZQ0-F1
#
_cell.length_a   1.000
_cell.length_b   1.000
_cell.length_c   1.000
_cell.angle_alpha   90.00
_cell.angle_beta   90.00
_cell.angle_gamma   90.00
#
_symmetry.space_group_name_H-M   'P 1'
#
loop_
_entity.id
_entity.type
_entity.pdbx_description
1 polymer ?
#
loop_
_entity_poly.entity_id
_entity_poly.type
_entity_poly.pdbx_seq_one_letter_code
_entity_poly.pdbx_strand_id
1 'polypeptide(L)'
;MIAESAPWKDHLLKDADLIERWAEKAHPSERGSILLERKVFVSAFAMRKLIECEKVSSDIAGRSVRAEKFDLLPGRTLTWWKRHSFWDAFDMNAPTTCSLGVGDLLDIIVHSKVFSECVYGEHDLRVSGFFVTSDRKDSHLWLVPLKAFTGLMRLIGNDYPSVGRIVFDSEGKHYSWQGHGEPPAQIAEKMANIVSNRIKSDR
;
A
#
# COMPACT_ATOMS: atom_id res chain seq x y z
N MET A 1 0.08 8.68 -14.74
CA MET A 1 -0.64 8.22 -15.93
C MET A 1 -0.17 6.81 -16.22
N ILE A 2 -1.09 5.84 -16.25
CA ILE A 2 -0.89 4.46 -16.72
C ILE A 2 -1.93 4.26 -17.81
N ALA A 3 -1.51 4.14 -19.08
CA ALA A 3 -2.43 3.89 -20.17
C ALA A 3 -2.85 2.40 -20.17
N GLU A 4 -1.85 1.52 -20.24
CA GLU A 4 -1.99 0.06 -20.19
C GLU A 4 -1.53 -0.46 -18.82
N SER A 5 -2.39 -1.25 -18.16
CA SER A 5 -2.18 -1.73 -16.79
C SER A 5 -1.61 -3.14 -16.70
N ALA A 6 -1.80 -3.98 -17.72
CA ALA A 6 -1.41 -5.39 -17.68
C ALA A 6 0.10 -5.59 -17.38
N PRO A 7 1.05 -4.88 -18.02
CA PRO A 7 2.47 -5.06 -17.72
C PRO A 7 2.84 -4.72 -16.27
N TRP A 8 2.19 -3.71 -15.69
CA TRP A 8 2.41 -3.30 -14.30
C TRP A 8 1.92 -4.38 -13.34
N LYS A 9 0.74 -4.93 -13.61
CA LYS A 9 0.13 -6.00 -12.84
C LYS A 9 0.92 -7.30 -12.93
N ASP A 10 1.34 -7.70 -14.13
CA ASP A 10 2.20 -8.87 -14.35
C ASP A 10 3.52 -8.75 -13.59
N HIS A 11 4.11 -7.55 -13.55
CA HIS A 11 5.32 -7.30 -12.76
C HIS A 11 5.06 -7.41 -11.26
N LEU A 12 3.92 -6.93 -10.75
CA LEU A 12 3.56 -7.11 -9.34
C LEU A 12 3.48 -8.61 -8.98
N LEU A 13 2.89 -9.44 -9.84
CA LEU A 13 2.82 -10.88 -9.60
C LEU A 13 4.22 -11.52 -9.54
N LYS A 14 5.07 -11.22 -10.53
CA LYS A 14 6.45 -11.74 -10.59
C LYS A 14 7.29 -11.26 -9.41
N ASP A 15 7.13 -10.00 -9.01
CA ASP A 15 7.88 -9.40 -7.91
C ASP A 15 7.43 -9.94 -6.55
N ALA A 16 6.15 -10.29 -6.38
CA ALA A 16 5.66 -10.96 -5.18
C ALA A 16 6.37 -12.32 -4.98
N ASP A 17 6.48 -13.11 -6.06
CA ASP A 17 7.17 -14.41 -6.03
C ASP A 17 8.68 -14.27 -5.81
N LEU A 18 9.30 -13.19 -6.29
CA LEU A 18 10.72 -12.90 -6.03
C LEU A 18 10.96 -12.52 -4.56
N ILE A 19 10.12 -11.63 -4.02
CA ILE A 19 10.20 -11.17 -2.63
C ILE A 19 10.09 -12.36 -1.67
N GLU A 20 9.08 -13.23 -1.85
CA GLU A 20 8.91 -14.41 -0.99
C GLU A 20 10.10 -15.36 -1.06
N ARG A 21 10.59 -15.66 -2.28
CA ARG A 21 11.77 -16.52 -2.45
C ARG A 21 13.04 -15.95 -1.83
N TRP A 22 13.20 -14.62 -1.82
CA TRP A 22 14.35 -14.00 -1.15
C TRP A 22 14.20 -14.01 0.36
N ALA A 23 12.99 -13.79 0.86
CA ALA A 23 12.68 -13.83 2.28
C ALA A 23 12.85 -15.20 2.92
N GLU A 24 12.68 -16.29 2.16
CA GLU A 24 12.89 -17.65 2.66
C GLU A 24 14.36 -18.07 2.80
N LYS A 25 15.31 -17.24 2.35
CA LYS A 25 16.73 -17.55 2.48
C LYS A 25 17.18 -17.40 3.94
N ALA A 26 17.71 -18.49 4.50
CA ALA A 26 18.25 -18.50 5.86
C ALA A 26 19.52 -17.63 6.05
N HIS A 27 20.22 -17.31 4.96
CA HIS A 27 21.41 -16.45 4.96
C HIS A 27 21.30 -15.41 3.84
N PRO A 28 20.53 -14.33 4.04
CA PRO A 28 20.42 -13.26 3.07
C PRO A 28 21.78 -12.55 2.92
N SER A 29 22.15 -12.23 1.68
CA SER A 29 23.28 -11.35 1.42
C SER A 29 22.81 -9.90 1.48
N GLU A 30 23.73 -8.96 1.75
CA GLU A 30 23.45 -7.52 1.69
C GLU A 30 22.80 -7.11 0.36
N ARG A 31 23.30 -7.67 -0.75
CA ARG A 31 22.69 -7.49 -2.07
C ARG A 31 21.23 -7.97 -2.11
N GLY A 32 20.92 -9.07 -1.43
CA GLY A 32 19.55 -9.59 -1.29
C GLY A 32 18.64 -8.59 -0.59
N SER A 33 19.09 -8.03 0.54
CA SER A 33 18.33 -7.03 1.30
C SER A 33 18.06 -5.76 0.49
N ILE A 34 19.08 -5.25 -0.23
CA ILE A 34 18.92 -4.10 -1.12
C ILE A 34 17.90 -4.38 -2.23
N LEU A 35 17.92 -5.59 -2.79
CA LEU A 35 16.96 -5.98 -3.83
C LEU A 35 15.54 -6.12 -3.27
N LEU A 36 15.38 -6.64 -2.06
CA LEU A 36 14.10 -6.75 -1.38
C LEU A 36 13.52 -5.36 -1.11
N GLU A 37 14.30 -4.45 -0.49
CA GLU A 37 13.91 -3.05 -0.26
C GLU A 37 13.43 -2.40 -1.56
N ARG A 38 14.27 -2.47 -2.61
CA ARG A 38 13.94 -1.89 -3.91
C ARG A 38 12.64 -2.47 -4.47
N LYS A 39 12.41 -3.78 -4.35
CA LYS A 39 11.20 -4.43 -4.84
C LYS A 39 9.97 -4.02 -4.05
N VAL A 40 10.05 -3.92 -2.73
CA VAL A 40 8.95 -3.42 -1.90
C VAL A 40 8.60 -1.99 -2.30
N PHE A 41 9.58 -1.11 -2.42
CA PHE A 41 9.37 0.30 -2.78
C PHE A 41 8.72 0.45 -4.17
N VAL A 42 9.30 -0.17 -5.19
CA VAL A 42 8.79 -0.07 -6.57
C VAL A 42 7.39 -0.69 -6.70
N SER A 43 7.14 -1.80 -6.02
CA SER A 43 5.82 -2.43 -6.00
C SER A 43 4.78 -1.54 -5.33
N ALA A 44 5.12 -0.91 -4.20
CA ALA A 44 4.21 0.03 -3.53
C ALA A 44 3.87 1.23 -4.42
N PHE A 45 4.87 1.79 -5.10
CA PHE A 45 4.65 2.86 -6.06
C PHE A 45 3.73 2.41 -7.22
N ALA A 46 3.99 1.25 -7.81
CA ALA A 46 3.18 0.70 -8.89
C ALA A 46 1.73 0.46 -8.46
N MET A 47 1.52 -0.17 -7.30
CA MET A 47 0.18 -0.38 -6.73
C MET A 47 -0.56 0.94 -6.51
N ARG A 48 0.11 1.95 -5.94
CA ARG A 48 -0.47 3.28 -5.75
C ARG A 48 -0.87 3.91 -7.08
N LYS A 49 0.00 3.86 -8.10
CA LYS A 49 -0.31 4.41 -9.42
C LYS A 49 -1.44 3.68 -10.12
N LEU A 50 -1.57 2.36 -9.95
CA LEU A 50 -2.69 1.58 -10.48
C LEU A 50 -4.02 2.01 -9.84
N ILE A 51 -4.04 2.24 -8.52
CA ILE A 51 -5.21 2.74 -7.81
C ILE A 51 -5.56 4.16 -8.27
N GLU A 52 -4.59 5.08 -8.27
CA GLU A 52 -4.80 6.49 -8.67
C GLU A 52 -5.23 6.65 -10.13
N CYS A 53 -4.83 5.73 -11.01
CA CYS A 53 -5.22 5.73 -12.42
C CYS A 53 -6.45 4.84 -12.68
N GLU A 54 -7.17 4.42 -11.62
CA GLU A 54 -8.43 3.67 -11.72
C GLU A 54 -8.29 2.36 -12.52
N LYS A 55 -7.12 1.73 -12.43
CA LYS A 55 -6.80 0.48 -13.14
C LYS A 55 -7.15 -0.77 -12.36
N VAL A 56 -7.73 -0.60 -11.18
CA VAL A 56 -8.22 -1.65 -10.29
C VAL A 56 -9.61 -1.27 -9.80
N SER A 57 -10.33 -2.26 -9.28
CA SER A 57 -11.64 -2.09 -8.67
C SER A 57 -11.61 -1.09 -7.52
N SER A 58 -12.69 -0.33 -7.38
CA SER A 58 -12.81 0.69 -6.33
C SER A 58 -12.82 0.09 -4.92
N ASP A 59 -13.14 -1.19 -4.79
CA ASP A 59 -13.15 -1.91 -3.51
C ASP A 59 -11.76 -2.03 -2.89
N ILE A 60 -10.69 -1.97 -3.69
CA ILE A 60 -9.30 -1.99 -3.20
C ILE A 60 -9.04 -0.83 -2.23
N ALA A 61 -9.63 0.33 -2.46
CA ALA A 61 -9.46 1.51 -1.60
C ALA A 61 -10.01 1.28 -0.18
N GLY A 62 -11.02 0.43 -0.02
CA GLY A 62 -11.59 0.07 1.28
C GLY A 62 -10.88 -1.07 2.00
N ARG A 63 -9.83 -1.66 1.40
CA ARG A 63 -9.08 -2.77 2.01
C ARG A 63 -8.05 -2.26 2.99
N SER A 64 -7.66 -3.15 3.89
CA SER A 64 -6.58 -2.95 4.85
C SER A 64 -5.73 -4.20 4.99
N VAL A 65 -4.51 -4.00 5.50
CA VAL A 65 -3.62 -5.08 5.90
C VAL A 65 -3.49 -5.09 7.42
N ARG A 66 -3.35 -6.27 8.00
CA ARG A 66 -2.96 -6.39 9.41
C ARG A 66 -1.49 -6.00 9.55
N ALA A 67 -1.19 -5.13 10.50
CA ALA A 67 0.16 -4.69 10.83
C ALA A 67 0.31 -4.54 12.35
N GLU A 68 1.54 -4.35 12.81
CA GLU A 68 1.81 -3.91 14.18
C GLU A 68 2.29 -2.46 14.16
N LYS A 69 1.84 -1.71 15.16
CA LYS A 69 2.16 -0.30 15.37
C LYS A 69 3.01 -0.15 16.61
N PHE A 70 4.10 0.58 16.49
CA PHE A 70 4.95 0.99 17.60
C PHE A 70 4.91 2.51 17.71
N ASP A 71 4.51 3.02 18.86
CA ASP A 71 4.37 4.46 19.08
C ASP A 71 5.73 5.10 19.36
N LEU A 72 5.91 6.34 18.89
CA LEU A 72 7.09 7.13 19.19
C LEU A 72 7.15 7.41 20.70
N LEU A 73 8.31 7.19 21.31
CA LEU A 73 8.51 7.43 22.74
C LEU A 73 8.33 8.92 23.07
N PRO A 74 7.75 9.27 24.24
CA PRO A 74 7.55 10.66 24.65
C PRO A 74 8.86 11.46 24.62
N GLY A 75 8.83 12.64 23.99
CA GLY A 75 10.00 13.52 23.86
C GLY A 75 11.09 13.04 22.90
N ARG A 76 10.89 11.91 22.20
CA ARG A 76 11.75 11.48 21.10
C ARG A 76 11.28 12.07 19.78
N THR A 77 12.22 12.21 18.87
CA THR A 77 12.00 12.53 17.46
C THR A 77 12.95 11.68 16.64
N LEU A 78 12.44 11.13 15.53
CA LEU A 78 13.27 10.42 14.59
C LEU A 78 13.92 11.43 13.66
N THR A 79 15.17 11.81 13.90
CA THR A 79 15.89 12.72 12.99
C THR A 79 16.46 11.96 11.79
N TRP A 80 16.79 12.68 10.70
CA TRP A 80 17.43 12.07 9.53
C TRP A 80 18.68 11.27 9.89
N TRP A 81 19.51 11.82 10.78
CA TRP A 81 20.75 11.19 11.24
C TRP A 81 20.53 9.92 12.04
N LYS A 82 19.41 9.80 12.76
CA LYS A 82 19.10 8.66 13.63
C LYS A 82 18.23 7.58 12.97
N ARG A 83 17.94 7.70 11.68
CA ARG A 83 17.09 6.74 10.95
C ARG A 83 17.61 5.32 10.98
N HIS A 84 18.93 5.14 11.09
CA HIS A 84 19.56 3.81 11.16
C HIS A 84 19.45 3.17 12.55
N SER A 85 19.12 3.95 13.59
CA SER A 85 18.85 3.47 14.95
C SER A 85 17.41 3.77 15.35
N PHE A 86 16.47 3.52 14.43
CA PHE A 86 15.07 3.88 14.61
C PHE A 86 14.45 3.20 15.84
N TRP A 87 14.90 2.00 16.20
CA TRP A 87 14.44 1.25 17.37
C TRP A 87 14.60 2.00 18.69
N ASP A 88 15.53 2.95 18.80
CA ASP A 88 15.70 3.77 20.01
C ASP A 88 14.63 4.87 20.16
N ALA A 89 13.90 5.17 19.08
CA ALA A 89 12.90 6.23 19.04
C ALA A 89 11.48 5.72 19.35
N PHE A 90 11.20 4.45 19.10
CA PHE A 90 9.87 3.84 19.23
C PHE A 90 9.80 2.86 20.41
N ASP A 91 8.61 2.67 20.97
CA ASP A 91 8.38 1.66 22.01
C ASP A 91 8.28 0.26 21.39
N MET A 92 9.44 -0.40 21.22
CA MET A 92 9.55 -1.74 20.64
C MET A 92 8.95 -2.86 21.51
N ASN A 93 8.64 -2.58 22.78
CA ASN A 93 8.17 -3.59 23.74
C ASN A 93 6.64 -3.67 23.84
N ALA A 94 5.92 -2.66 23.33
CA ALA A 94 4.47 -2.58 23.42
C ALA A 94 3.80 -2.41 22.03
N PRO A 95 3.98 -3.35 21.08
CA PRO A 95 3.30 -3.29 19.79
C PRO A 95 1.79 -3.37 19.95
N THR A 96 1.06 -2.57 19.18
CA THR A 96 -0.40 -2.69 19.03
C THR A 96 -0.72 -3.26 17.66
N THR A 97 -1.45 -4.38 17.61
CA THR A 97 -2.01 -4.88 16.34
C THR A 97 -3.05 -3.90 15.80
N CYS A 98 -2.96 -3.57 14.52
CA CYS A 98 -3.88 -2.66 13.84
C CYS A 98 -4.27 -3.16 12.45
N SER A 99 -5.26 -2.48 11.88
CA SER A 99 -5.68 -2.61 10.49
C SER A 99 -5.25 -1.34 9.73
N LEU A 100 -4.19 -1.44 8.94
CA LEU A 100 -3.62 -0.33 8.17
C LEU A 100 -4.24 -0.28 6.78
N GLY A 101 -4.90 0.82 6.43
CA GLY A 101 -5.52 1.00 5.12
C GLY A 101 -4.51 0.88 3.98
N VAL A 102 -4.92 0.30 2.85
CA VAL A 102 -4.02 0.12 1.68
C VAL A 102 -3.45 1.45 1.21
N GLY A 103 -4.28 2.49 1.09
CA GLY A 103 -3.80 3.82 0.70
C GLY A 103 -2.74 4.37 1.64
N ASP A 104 -2.93 4.22 2.95
CA ASP A 104 -1.98 4.68 3.97
C ASP A 104 -0.67 3.90 3.93
N LEU A 105 -0.75 2.57 3.82
CA LEU A 105 0.43 1.70 3.68
C LEU A 105 1.28 2.12 2.48
N LEU A 106 0.66 2.29 1.31
CA LEU A 106 1.37 2.63 0.09
C LEU A 106 1.96 4.05 0.16
N ASP A 107 1.27 5.00 0.79
CA ASP A 107 1.81 6.35 1.03
C ASP A 107 3.00 6.31 1.98
N ILE A 108 2.93 5.52 3.07
CA ILE A 108 4.02 5.34 4.02
C ILE A 108 5.26 4.75 3.34
N ILE A 109 5.11 3.73 2.50
CA ILE A 109 6.24 3.10 1.81
C ILE A 109 6.83 4.05 0.76
N VAL A 110 6.01 4.73 -0.05
CA VAL A 110 6.51 5.64 -1.09
C VAL A 110 7.22 6.86 -0.51
N HIS A 111 6.85 7.27 0.72
CA HIS A 111 7.49 8.35 1.46
C HIS A 111 8.34 7.84 2.63
N SER A 112 8.84 6.60 2.54
CA SER A 112 9.56 5.97 3.63
C SER A 112 10.85 6.72 3.96
N LYS A 113 11.05 7.00 5.25
CA LYS A 113 12.30 7.52 5.82
C LYS A 113 13.13 6.41 6.46
N VAL A 114 12.46 5.36 6.92
CA VAL A 114 13.05 4.12 7.45
C VAL A 114 12.43 2.97 6.69
N PHE A 115 13.30 2.06 6.25
CA PHE A 115 12.94 0.72 5.82
C PHE A 115 13.94 -0.24 6.47
N SER A 116 13.46 -1.31 7.08
CA SER A 116 14.33 -2.33 7.67
C SER A 116 13.62 -3.67 7.67
N GLU A 117 14.32 -4.74 7.27
CA GLU A 117 13.78 -6.10 7.28
C GLU A 117 13.55 -6.57 8.72
N CYS A 118 12.44 -7.28 8.95
CA CYS A 118 12.19 -8.00 10.18
C CYS A 118 12.42 -9.49 9.93
N VAL A 119 13.28 -10.11 10.73
CA VAL A 119 13.62 -11.54 10.65
C VAL A 119 12.97 -12.33 11.79
N TYR A 120 12.89 -13.65 11.66
CA TYR A 120 12.26 -14.50 12.71
C TYR A 120 13.09 -14.57 14.01
N GLY A 121 14.41 -14.42 13.93
CA GLY A 121 15.26 -14.35 15.11
C GLY A 121 16.75 -14.31 14.76
N GLU A 122 17.60 -14.24 15.78
CA GLU A 122 19.06 -14.10 15.61
C GLU A 122 19.70 -15.26 14.82
N HIS A 123 19.11 -16.47 14.92
CA HIS A 123 19.58 -17.67 14.22
C HIS A 123 18.72 -18.04 13.00
N ASP A 124 17.65 -17.29 12.74
CA ASP A 124 16.76 -17.49 11.60
C ASP A 124 16.55 -16.16 10.87
N LEU A 125 17.46 -15.90 9.93
CA LEU A 125 17.49 -14.65 9.16
C LEU A 125 16.46 -14.62 8.02
N ARG A 126 15.52 -15.57 7.98
CA ARG A 126 14.39 -15.49 7.05
C ARG A 126 13.56 -14.25 7.39
N VAL A 127 13.14 -13.53 6.37
CA VAL A 127 12.40 -12.28 6.51
C VAL A 127 10.92 -12.58 6.73
N SER A 128 10.39 -12.16 7.87
CA SER A 128 8.98 -12.30 8.24
C SER A 128 8.14 -11.08 7.84
N GLY A 129 8.77 -9.91 7.77
CA GLY A 129 8.13 -8.63 7.47
C GLY A 129 9.14 -7.52 7.30
N PHE A 130 8.68 -6.28 7.35
CA PHE A 130 9.54 -5.11 7.34
C PHE A 130 8.97 -3.99 8.20
N PHE A 131 9.87 -3.27 8.84
CA PHE A 131 9.60 -2.02 9.52
C PHE A 131 9.61 -0.86 8.53
N VAL A 132 8.62 0.02 8.63
CA VAL A 132 8.53 1.22 7.81
C VAL A 132 7.92 2.39 8.59
N THR A 133 8.47 3.57 8.37
CA THR A 133 7.83 4.84 8.73
C THR A 133 8.13 5.88 7.66
N SER A 134 7.25 6.86 7.48
CA SER A 134 7.45 7.97 6.55
C SER A 134 7.80 9.26 7.28
N ASP A 135 8.32 10.23 6.54
CA ASP A 135 8.50 11.61 7.01
C ASP A 135 7.18 12.37 7.19
N ARG A 136 6.10 11.90 6.56
CA ARG A 136 4.73 12.44 6.69
C ARG A 136 3.96 11.89 7.88
N LYS A 137 4.32 10.70 8.36
CA LYS A 137 3.66 9.98 9.45
C LYS A 137 4.73 9.33 10.34
N ASP A 138 5.60 10.14 10.95
CA ASP A 138 6.74 9.69 11.74
C ASP A 138 6.44 9.47 13.24
N SER A 139 5.17 9.60 13.65
CA SER A 139 4.71 9.31 15.00
C SER A 139 4.60 7.80 15.29
N HIS A 140 4.62 6.96 14.26
CA HIS A 140 4.47 5.51 14.38
C HIS A 140 5.42 4.77 13.46
N LEU A 141 6.02 3.71 13.98
CA LEU A 141 6.70 2.70 13.19
C LEU A 141 5.71 1.55 12.92
N TRP A 142 5.68 1.05 11.70
CA TRP A 142 4.81 -0.05 11.31
C TRP A 142 5.62 -1.27 10.98
N LEU A 143 5.30 -2.41 11.58
CA LEU A 143 5.75 -3.72 11.12
C LEU A 143 4.67 -4.33 10.22
N VAL A 144 5.01 -4.51 8.95
CA VAL A 144 4.13 -5.07 7.94
C VAL A 144 4.57 -6.50 7.64
N PRO A 145 3.72 -7.51 7.86
CA PRO A 145 4.04 -8.88 7.50
C PRO A 145 4.26 -9.02 5.99
N LEU A 146 5.34 -9.69 5.60
CA LEU A 146 5.71 -9.80 4.20
C LEU A 146 4.64 -10.53 3.37
N LYS A 147 4.02 -11.56 3.96
CA LYS A 147 2.89 -12.29 3.37
C LYS A 147 1.67 -11.40 3.14
N ALA A 148 1.41 -10.44 4.02
CA ALA A 148 0.29 -9.51 3.84
C ALA A 148 0.56 -8.55 2.68
N PHE A 149 1.80 -8.05 2.56
CA PHE A 149 2.20 -7.17 1.47
C PHE A 149 2.20 -7.87 0.11
N THR A 150 2.79 -9.06 0.00
CA THR A 150 2.79 -9.85 -1.24
C THR A 150 1.38 -10.37 -1.60
N GLY A 151 0.55 -10.67 -0.60
CA GLY A 151 -0.88 -10.93 -0.79
C GLY A 151 -1.60 -9.75 -1.42
N LEU A 152 -1.33 -8.52 -0.96
CA LEU A 152 -1.86 -7.29 -1.56
C LEU A 152 -1.35 -7.09 -3.00
N MET A 153 -0.06 -7.36 -3.27
CA MET A 153 0.50 -7.31 -4.62
C MET A 153 -0.25 -8.26 -5.57
N ARG A 154 -0.55 -9.48 -5.12
CA ARG A 154 -1.31 -10.47 -5.89
C ARG A 154 -2.76 -10.08 -6.07
N LEU A 155 -3.38 -9.52 -5.03
CA LEU A 155 -4.75 -8.98 -5.12
C LEU A 155 -4.83 -7.92 -6.23
N ILE A 156 -3.96 -6.91 -6.17
CA ILE A 156 -3.93 -5.81 -7.15
C ILE A 156 -3.49 -6.28 -8.55
N GLY A 157 -2.51 -7.19 -8.61
CA GLY A 157 -2.02 -7.76 -9.86
C GLY A 157 -3.05 -8.61 -10.61
N ASN A 158 -3.98 -9.25 -9.91
CA ASN A 158 -5.04 -10.05 -10.54
C ASN A 158 -6.35 -9.28 -10.73
N ASP A 159 -6.45 -8.05 -10.24
CA ASP A 159 -7.71 -7.31 -10.27
C ASP A 159 -7.88 -6.53 -11.58
N TYR A 160 -8.64 -7.09 -12.51
CA TYR A 160 -8.99 -6.47 -13.80
C TYR A 160 -10.48 -6.12 -13.84
N PRO A 161 -10.88 -4.90 -13.45
CA PRO A 161 -12.29 -4.53 -13.45
C PRO A 161 -12.86 -4.63 -14.86
N SER A 162 -13.98 -5.33 -15.01
CA SER A 162 -14.66 -5.52 -16.29
C SER A 162 -15.62 -4.38 -16.65
N VAL A 163 -15.99 -3.56 -15.66
CA VAL A 163 -16.90 -2.44 -15.80
C VAL A 163 -16.28 -1.19 -15.18
N GLY A 164 -16.35 -0.08 -15.91
CA GLY A 164 -16.02 1.26 -15.42
C GLY A 164 -17.19 2.21 -15.69
N ARG A 165 -17.59 2.99 -14.69
CA ARG A 165 -18.58 4.05 -14.81
C ARG A 165 -17.97 5.36 -14.37
N ILE A 166 -18.20 6.41 -15.16
CA ILE A 166 -17.73 7.76 -14.87
C ILE A 166 -18.92 8.70 -15.05
N VAL A 167 -19.18 9.52 -14.04
CA VAL A 167 -20.14 10.62 -14.10
C VAL A 167 -19.42 11.93 -13.82
N PHE A 168 -19.93 13.03 -14.37
CA PHE A 168 -19.37 14.37 -14.18
C PHE A 168 -20.42 15.26 -13.52
N ASP A 169 -19.99 16.06 -12.56
CA ASP A 169 -20.80 17.13 -11.98
C ASP A 169 -20.85 18.37 -12.89
N SER A 170 -21.57 19.39 -12.43
CA SER A 170 -21.74 20.67 -13.14
C SER A 170 -20.45 21.48 -13.28
N GLU A 171 -19.47 21.23 -12.42
CA GLU A 171 -18.16 21.92 -12.42
C GLU A 171 -17.13 21.16 -13.28
N GLY A 172 -17.53 20.05 -13.91
CA GLY A 172 -16.66 19.20 -14.73
C GLY A 172 -15.77 18.26 -13.93
N LYS A 173 -15.94 18.16 -12.61
CA LYS A 173 -15.26 17.16 -11.80
C LYS A 173 -15.98 15.82 -11.95
N HIS A 174 -15.21 14.75 -12.01
CA HIS A 174 -15.74 13.41 -12.21
C HIS A 174 -15.80 12.60 -10.91
N TYR A 175 -16.73 11.67 -10.88
CA TYR A 175 -16.78 10.57 -9.93
C TYR A 175 -16.82 9.27 -10.73
N SER A 176 -15.92 8.35 -10.38
CA SER A 176 -15.72 7.10 -11.07
C SER A 176 -15.94 5.90 -10.15
N TRP A 177 -16.31 4.78 -10.74
CA TRP A 177 -16.35 3.48 -10.09
C TRP A 177 -15.92 2.39 -11.07
N GLN A 178 -15.12 1.45 -10.59
CA GLN A 178 -14.63 0.30 -11.34
C GLN A 178 -14.91 -0.98 -10.55
N GLY A 179 -15.36 -2.04 -11.23
CA GLY A 179 -15.66 -3.30 -10.56
C GLY A 179 -15.95 -4.46 -11.52
N HIS A 180 -16.38 -5.58 -10.93
CA HIS A 180 -16.67 -6.86 -11.61
C HIS A 180 -18.18 -7.07 -11.80
N GLY A 181 -18.88 -6.06 -12.31
CA GLY A 181 -20.34 -6.11 -12.51
C GLY A 181 -21.01 -4.75 -12.35
N GLU A 182 -22.24 -4.76 -11.87
CA GLU A 182 -22.99 -3.54 -11.58
C GLU A 182 -22.50 -2.85 -10.30
N PRO A 183 -22.50 -1.50 -10.25
CA PRO A 183 -22.15 -0.77 -9.04
C PRO A 183 -23.10 -1.12 -7.89
N PRO A 184 -22.61 -1.18 -6.64
CA PRO A 184 -23.48 -1.30 -5.47
C PRO A 184 -24.56 -0.21 -5.45
N ALA A 185 -25.74 -0.52 -4.92
CA ALA A 185 -26.90 0.40 -4.94
C ALA A 185 -26.57 1.81 -4.44
N GLN A 186 -25.80 1.91 -3.34
CA GLN A 186 -25.36 3.19 -2.77
C GLN A 186 -24.49 4.01 -3.73
N ILE A 187 -23.62 3.34 -4.50
CA ILE A 187 -22.76 3.97 -5.52
C ILE A 187 -23.60 4.39 -6.73
N ALA A 188 -24.51 3.53 -7.16
CA ALA A 188 -25.43 3.82 -8.27
C ALA A 188 -26.32 5.04 -7.97
N GLU A 189 -26.87 5.12 -6.76
CA GLU A 189 -27.68 6.24 -6.29
C GLU A 189 -26.85 7.54 -6.23
N LYS A 190 -25.63 7.47 -5.68
CA LYS A 190 -24.70 8.61 -5.67
C LYS A 190 -24.40 9.11 -7.07
N MET A 191 -24.14 8.21 -8.02
CA MET A 191 -23.92 8.56 -9.43
C MET A 191 -25.14 9.22 -10.05
N ALA A 192 -26.35 8.69 -9.81
CA ALA A 192 -27.59 9.27 -10.31
C ALA A 192 -27.84 10.69 -9.75
N ASN A 193 -27.51 10.92 -8.48
CA ASN A 193 -27.64 12.24 -7.84
C ASN A 193 -26.69 13.27 -8.47
N ILE A 194 -25.44 12.90 -8.77
CA ILE A 194 -24.48 13.77 -9.45
C ILE A 194 -24.99 14.19 -10.83
N VAL A 195 -25.47 13.23 -11.63
CA VAL A 195 -26.03 13.50 -12.96
C VAL A 195 -27.28 14.39 -12.87
N SER A 196 -28.16 14.12 -11.92
CA SER A 196 -29.38 14.91 -11.72
C SER A 196 -29.10 16.36 -11.35
N ASN A 197 -28.09 16.60 -10.49
CA ASN A 197 -27.69 17.95 -10.10
C ASN A 197 -27.09 18.74 -11.26
N ARG A 198 -26.30 18.09 -12.12
CA ARG A 198 -25.77 18.70 -13.34
C ARG A 198 -26.86 19.13 -14.31
N ILE A 199 -27.86 18.28 -14.56
CA ILE A 199 -28.97 18.63 -15.46
C ILE A 199 -29.77 19.83 -14.93
N LYS A 200 -29.86 20.00 -13.60
CA LYS A 200 -30.54 21.12 -12.97
C LYS A 200 -29.74 22.44 -13.03
N SER A 201 -28.41 22.39 -13.01
CA SER A 201 -27.57 23.61 -13.11
C SER A 201 -27.49 24.16 -14.54
N ASP A 202 -27.72 23.31 -15.54
CA ASP A 202 -27.66 23.69 -16.96
C ASP A 202 -29.01 24.27 -17.48
N ARG A 203 -30.02 24.42 -16.62
CA ARG A 203 -31.33 25.02 -16.91
C ARG A 203 -31.49 26.37 -16.22
#